data_AF-A0A7I9WTE6-F1
#
_entry.id   AF-A0A7I9WTE6-F1
#
_cell.length_a   1.000
_cell.length_b   1.000
_cell.length_c   1.000
_cell.angle_alpha   90.00
_cell.angle_beta   90.00
_cell.angle_gamma   90.00
#
_symmetry.space_group_name_H-M   'P 1'
#
loop_
_entity.id
_entity.type
_entity.pdbx_description
1 polymer ?
#
loop_
_entity_poly.entity_id
_entity_poly.type
_entity_poly.pdbx_seq_one_letter_code
_entity_poly.pdbx_strand_id
1 'polypeptide(L)' 'MTNASWLEAIGRHAETTTVDLLAAYSGLGVETECTPEQIDRSTVWLTVLGFLKVVDMSPDGRTFTYERQIPVAA' A
#
# COMPACT_ATOMS: atom_id res chain seq x y z
N MET A 1 2.83 -8.24 -12.54
CA MET A 1 3.60 -8.00 -11.30
C MET A 1 3.19 -9.03 -10.26
N THR A 2 4.12 -9.59 -9.49
CA THR A 2 3.79 -10.54 -8.41
C THR A 2 3.66 -9.80 -7.08
N ASN A 3 2.92 -10.36 -6.13
CA ASN A 3 2.84 -9.84 -4.77
C ASN A 3 4.25 -9.71 -4.14
N ALA A 4 5.11 -10.71 -4.37
CA ALA A 4 6.49 -10.70 -3.86
C ALA A 4 7.31 -9.54 -4.43
N SER A 5 7.26 -9.30 -5.75
CA SER A 5 8.01 -8.19 -6.38
C SER A 5 7.54 -6.82 -5.89
N TRP A 6 6.25 -6.68 -5.60
CA TRP A 6 5.68 -5.44 -5.08
C TRP A 6 6.07 -5.18 -3.62
N LEU A 7 5.98 -6.21 -2.76
CA LEU A 7 6.41 -6.14 -1.36
C LEU A 7 7.92 -5.89 -1.24
N GLU A 8 8.74 -6.52 -2.08
CA GLU A 8 10.18 -6.26 -2.12
C GLU A 8 10.46 -4.80 -2.50
N ALA A 9 9.77 -4.26 -3.50
CA ALA A 9 9.95 -2.88 -3.92
C ALA A 9 9.57 -1.89 -2.81
N ILE A 10 8.48 -2.15 -2.07
CA ILE A 10 8.12 -1.37 -0.88
C ILE A 10 9.25 -1.47 0.15
N GLY A 11 9.66 -2.66 0.56
CA GLY A 11 10.67 -2.83 1.62
C GLY A 11 12.06 -2.27 1.29
N ARG A 12 12.36 -1.98 0.01
CA ARG A 12 13.61 -1.36 -0.45
C ARG A 12 13.52 0.15 -0.63
N HIS A 13 12.32 0.73 -0.59
CA HIS A 13 12.11 2.15 -0.82
C HIS A 13 12.52 2.97 0.42
N ALA A 14 13.42 3.95 0.23
CA ALA A 14 14.04 4.70 1.34
C ALA A 14 13.05 5.46 2.23
N GLU A 15 11.90 5.87 1.67
CA GLU A 15 10.85 6.60 2.38
C GLU A 15 9.76 5.70 2.99
N THR A 16 9.92 4.38 2.90
CA THR A 16 9.01 3.43 3.56
C THR A 16 9.60 2.95 4.87
N THR A 17 8.71 2.57 5.78
CA THR A 17 9.02 2.00 7.08
C THR A 17 8.57 0.54 7.13
N THR A 18 9.01 -0.18 8.17
CA THR A 18 8.50 -1.53 8.44
C THR A 18 6.98 -1.55 8.62
N VAL A 19 6.38 -0.48 9.16
CA VAL A 19 4.92 -0.37 9.32
C VAL A 19 4.22 -0.27 7.96
N ASP A 20 4.81 0.40 6.97
CA ASP A 20 4.26 0.45 5.62
C ASP A 20 4.29 -0.92 4.94
N LEU A 21 5.38 -1.66 5.13
CA LEU A 21 5.50 -3.03 4.63
C LEU A 21 4.49 -3.98 5.30
N LEU A 22 4.31 -3.90 6.62
CA LEU A 22 3.32 -4.71 7.35
C LEU A 22 1.89 -4.35 6.93
N ALA A 23 1.57 -3.06 6.77
CA ALA A 23 0.28 -2.65 6.22
C ALA A 23 0.04 -3.19 4.80
N ALA A 24 1.08 -3.23 3.97
CA ALA A 24 1.02 -3.84 2.63
C ALA A 24 0.73 -5.35 2.70
N TYR A 25 1.31 -6.08 3.67
CA TYR A 25 0.95 -7.47 3.95
C TYR A 25 -0.52 -7.61 4.38
N SER A 26 -1.02 -6.75 5.26
CA SER A 26 -2.43 -6.74 5.67
C SER A 26 -3.38 -6.50 4.50
N GLY A 27 -3.03 -5.61 3.57
CA GLY A 27 -3.80 -5.41 2.33
C GLY A 27 -3.89 -6.65 1.43
N LEU A 28 -3.02 -7.65 1.63
CA LEU A 28 -3.08 -8.96 0.95
C LEU A 28 -3.83 -10.03 1.74
N GLY A 29 -4.44 -9.67 2.87
CA GLY A 29 -5.14 -10.60 3.77
C GLY A 29 -4.23 -11.34 4.75
N VAL A 30 -2.98 -10.90 4.93
CA VAL A 30 -2.07 -11.47 5.93
C VAL A 30 -2.31 -10.79 7.28
N GLU A 31 -2.48 -11.58 8.34
CA GLU A 31 -2.59 -11.05 9.70
C GLU A 31 -1.27 -10.40 10.12
N THR A 32 -1.35 -9.17 10.63
CA THR A 32 -0.19 -8.43 11.14
C THR A 32 -0.53 -7.73 12.45
N GLU A 33 0.49 -7.22 13.12
CA GLU A 33 0.35 -6.44 14.36
C GLU A 33 -0.07 -4.97 14.10
N CYS A 34 -0.36 -4.59 12.84
CA CYS A 34 -0.78 -3.24 12.52
C CYS A 34 -2.20 -2.94 13.03
N THR A 35 -2.34 -1.82 13.72
CA THR A 35 -3.65 -1.21 14.04
C THR A 35 -4.35 -0.71 12.77
N PRO A 36 -5.69 -0.56 12.78
CA PRO A 36 -6.44 0.02 11.67
C PRO A 36 -5.90 1.39 11.24
N GLU A 37 -5.56 2.27 12.19
CA GLU A 37 -5.03 3.60 11.90
C GLU A 37 -3.65 3.55 11.22
N GLN A 38 -2.81 2.56 11.57
CA GLN A 38 -1.53 2.35 10.89
C GLN A 38 -1.76 1.87 9.45
N ILE A 39 -2.71 0.95 9.23
CA ILE A 39 -3.05 0.47 7.89
C ILE A 39 -3.56 1.62 7.02
N ASP A 40 -4.46 2.45 7.53
CA ASP A 40 -5.00 3.59 6.78
C ASP A 40 -3.92 4.61 6.43
N ARG A 41 -3.09 4.99 7.41
CA ARG A 41 -1.98 5.94 7.18
C ARG A 41 -0.98 5.40 6.16
N SER A 42 -0.58 4.14 6.29
CA SER A 42 0.35 3.50 5.36
C SER A 42 -0.26 3.35 3.97
N THR A 43 -1.56 3.08 3.85
CA THR A 43 -2.27 3.01 2.55
C THR A 43 -2.23 4.35 1.83
N VAL A 44 -2.45 5.45 2.55
CA VAL A 44 -2.30 6.80 2.00
C VAL A 44 -0.85 7.05 1.58
N TRP A 45 0.11 6.70 2.43
CA TRP A 45 1.54 6.91 2.13
C TRP A 45 2.00 6.10 0.92
N LEU A 46 1.63 4.83 0.81
CA LEU A 46 1.92 3.98 -0.34
C LEU A 46 1.25 4.48 -1.63
N THR A 47 0.12 5.19 -1.52
CA THR A 47 -0.50 5.87 -2.65
C THR A 47 0.33 7.08 -3.09
N VAL A 48 0.81 7.89 -2.14
CA VAL A 48 1.70 9.05 -2.41
C VAL A 48 3.00 8.59 -3.08
N LEU A 49 3.59 7.50 -2.60
CA LEU A 49 4.80 6.90 -3.18
C LEU A 49 4.56 6.17 -4.50
N GLY A 50 3.31 6.07 -4.97
CA GLY A 50 2.95 5.47 -6.24
C GLY A 50 2.89 3.95 -6.25
N PHE A 51 3.03 3.27 -5.10
CA PHE A 51 2.85 1.82 -4.98
C PHE A 51 1.39 1.38 -5.07
N LEU A 52 0.46 2.28 -4.76
CA LEU A 52 -0.98 2.12 -4.92
C LEU A 52 -1.52 3.22 -5.83
N LYS A 53 -2.38 2.85 -6.76
CA LYS A 53 -3.10 3.77 -7.64
C LYS A 53 -4.59 3.65 -7.36
N VAL A 54 -5.24 4.75 -7.01
CA VAL A 54 -6.71 4.77 -6.92
C VAL A 54 -7.28 4.55 -8.32
N VAL A 55 -8.11 3.52 -8.48
CA VAL A 55 -8.77 3.17 -9.75
C VAL A 55 -10.28 3.34 -9.71
N ASP A 56 -10.86 3.35 -8.51
CA ASP A 56 -12.28 3.59 -8.32
C ASP A 56 -12.54 4.16 -6.92
N MET A 57 -13.68 4.81 -6.77
CA MET A 57 -14.18 5.33 -5.50
C MET A 57 -15.67 5.01 -5.40
N SER A 58 -16.10 4.49 -4.24
CA SER A 58 -17.50 4.19 -4.00
C SER A 58 -18.37 5.44 -4.12
N PRO A 59 -19.67 5.31 -4.47
CA PRO A 59 -20.57 6.45 -4.65
C PRO A 59 -20.72 7.37 -3.42
N ASP A 60 -20.47 6.84 -2.21
CA ASP A 60 -20.50 7.59 -0.95
C ASP A 60 -19.19 8.36 -0.65
N GLY A 61 -18.16 8.19 -1.49
CA GLY A 61 -16.86 8.85 -1.35
C GLY A 61 -16.01 8.35 -0.19
N ARG A 62 -16.31 7.18 0.37
CA ARG A 62 -15.65 6.68 1.59
C ARG A 62 -14.74 5.47 1.37
N THR A 63 -14.92 4.75 0.27
CA THR A 63 -14.15 3.54 -0.04
C THR A 63 -13.41 3.75 -1.35
N PHE A 64 -12.12 3.40 -1.35
CA PHE A 64 -11.26 3.50 -2.52
C PHE A 64 -10.83 2.10 -2.95
N THR A 65 -10.88 1.86 -4.25
CA THR A 65 -10.29 0.66 -4.86
C THR A 65 -8.92 1.02 -5.39
N TYR A 66 -7.92 0.19 -5.09
CA TYR A 66 -6.54 0.42 -5.48
C TYR A 66 -6.02 -0.66 -6.43
N GLU A 67 -5.27 -0.24 -7.44
CA GLU A 67 -4.39 -1.09 -8.23
C GLU A 67 -2.97 -0.99 -7.67
N ARG A 68 -2.29 -2.13 -7.54
CA ARG A 68 -0.90 -2.18 -7.08
C ARG A 68 0.03 -2.04 -8.26
N GLN A 69 1.10 -1.28 -8.10
CA GLN A 69 2.14 -1.10 -9.12
C GLN A 69 3.50 -0.86 -8.47
N ILE A 70 4.57 -1.00 -9.25
CA ILE A 70 5.90 -0.53 -8.87
C ILE A 70 6.13 0.77 -9.63
N PRO A 71 6.33 1.92 -8.93
CA PRO A 71 6.60 3.18 -9.60
C PRO A 71 7.91 3.07 -10.39
N VAL A 72 7.90 3.53 -11.64
CA VAL A 72 9.13 3.73 -12.39
C VAL A 72 9.80 4.97 -11.80
N ALA A 73 11.03 4.84 -11.30
CA ALA A 73 11.78 5.99 -10.80
C ALA A 73 11.77 7.09 -11.87
N ALA A 74 11.28 8.28 -11.50
CA ALA A 74 11.32 9.47 -12.34
C ALA A 74 12.75 10.02 -12.43
#